data_AF-A0A2U8QVL6-F1
#
_entry.id   AF-A0A2U8QVL6-F1
#
_cell.length_a   1.000
_cell.length_b   1.000
_cell.length_c   1.000
_cell.angle_alpha   90.00
_cell.angle_beta   90.00
_cell.angle_gamma   90.00
#
_symmetry.space_group_name_H-M   'P 1'
#
loop_
_entity.id
_entity.type
_entity.pdbx_description
1 polymer ?
#
loop_
_entity_poly.entity_id
_entity_poly.type
_entity_poly.pdbx_seq_one_letter_code
_entity_poly.pdbx_strand_id
1 'polypeptide(L)'
;MAKLFRDAVDKIKPLLTEEIFKIPIEQKGSNSFPTFLKEELDKYAKVFEKTINPIIEEYVEFESLEKGIILNKIKQFSNSLLESINLHYQGKVLESIEIFNNSLKEILFEEINTSDKIAAGRKFYRARKDNESHFTSADLFHIKFEDRIHVTTKRYSIPGFPALYLGESTYVCWEEFDRTKFRSLWFSKFKNTVDLKIILIERLEDFLTEIEKVSKDFQLTFILRYLVTFPLSIACSIKVKNTKANFKPEYVIPQLLLQYVSKDDNFDGIKFPSTKINYSKLKNVPSYNFVFPIKTNKEKGYCDFLTSAFELTEPTSLEIEEVIDNPHNQNTVHGYTTYNEEKHFEIIEGLKTVYDSSAFGKIEKRLNVRDCKKISNE
;
A
#
# COMPACT_ATOMS: atom_id res chain seq x y z
N MET A 1 -22.69 -25.18 11.32
CA MET A 1 -22.02 -24.12 10.53
C MET A 1 -20.89 -23.45 11.31
N ALA A 2 -21.13 -22.70 12.40
CA ALA A 2 -20.08 -21.96 13.12
C ALA A 2 -18.93 -22.81 13.71
N LYS A 3 -19.15 -24.08 14.07
CA LYS A 3 -18.07 -24.99 14.51
C LYS A 3 -17.20 -25.43 13.32
N LEU A 4 -17.82 -25.90 12.24
CA LEU A 4 -17.13 -26.30 11.00
C LEU A 4 -16.27 -25.17 10.43
N PHE A 5 -16.77 -23.93 10.43
CA PHE A 5 -15.98 -22.79 9.94
C PHE A 5 -14.77 -22.47 10.82
N ARG A 6 -14.89 -22.64 12.14
CA ARG A 6 -13.75 -22.50 13.05
C ARG A 6 -12.72 -23.61 12.82
N ASP A 7 -13.17 -24.85 12.65
CA ASP A 7 -12.30 -25.99 12.36
C ASP A 7 -11.55 -25.79 11.02
N ALA A 8 -12.19 -25.20 10.00
CA ALA A 8 -11.55 -24.83 8.74
C ALA A 8 -10.44 -23.78 8.94
N VAL A 9 -10.72 -22.73 9.71
CA VAL A 9 -9.75 -21.67 10.01
C VAL A 9 -8.52 -22.24 10.72
N ASP A 10 -8.72 -23.08 11.73
CA ASP A 10 -7.63 -23.69 12.49
C ASP A 10 -6.75 -24.61 11.61
N LYS A 11 -7.32 -25.21 10.56
CA LYS A 11 -6.57 -26.00 9.57
C LYS A 11 -5.89 -25.15 8.49
N ILE A 12 -6.50 -24.05 8.06
CA ILE A 12 -5.98 -23.20 6.98
C ILE A 12 -4.86 -22.28 7.48
N LYS A 13 -5.01 -21.63 8.65
CA LYS A 13 -4.03 -20.64 9.15
C LYS A 13 -2.58 -21.16 9.19
N PRO A 14 -2.30 -22.41 9.64
CA PRO A 14 -0.93 -22.94 9.62
C PRO A 14 -0.33 -23.05 8.21
N LEU A 15 -1.17 -23.24 7.18
CA LEU A 15 -0.74 -23.31 5.77
C LEU A 15 -0.46 -21.93 5.17
N LEU A 16 -0.99 -20.87 5.79
CA LEU A 16 -0.69 -19.48 5.47
C LEU A 16 0.67 -19.04 6.05
N THR A 17 1.70 -19.85 5.82
CA THR A 17 3.08 -19.57 6.27
C THR A 17 4.10 -19.83 5.16
N GLU A 18 3.64 -20.38 4.03
CA GLU A 18 4.46 -20.72 2.89
C GLU A 18 5.09 -19.48 2.22
N GLU A 19 6.29 -19.66 1.68
CA GLU A 19 7.02 -18.63 0.93
C GLU A 19 6.20 -18.03 -0.22
N ILE A 20 5.22 -18.78 -0.75
CA ILE A 20 4.34 -18.34 -1.83
C ILE A 20 3.49 -17.12 -1.49
N PHE A 21 3.24 -16.88 -0.20
CA PHE A 21 2.44 -15.73 0.26
C PHE A 21 3.29 -14.49 0.59
N LYS A 22 4.62 -14.57 0.42
CA LYS A 22 5.51 -13.46 0.77
C LYS A 22 5.58 -12.44 -0.35
N ILE A 23 5.28 -11.20 0.00
CA ILE A 23 5.48 -10.02 -0.84
C ILE A 23 6.33 -8.98 -0.07
N PRO A 24 7.13 -8.15 -0.75
CA PRO A 24 7.28 -8.01 -2.20
C PRO A 24 8.11 -9.14 -2.84
N ILE A 25 7.82 -9.45 -4.11
CA ILE A 25 8.46 -10.53 -4.87
C ILE A 25 9.59 -9.96 -5.72
N GLU A 26 10.72 -10.65 -5.79
CA GLU A 26 11.85 -10.27 -6.63
C GLU A 26 11.92 -11.17 -7.87
N GLN A 27 11.89 -10.57 -9.06
CA GLN A 27 12.00 -11.31 -10.30
C GLN A 27 13.39 -11.92 -10.46
N LYS A 28 13.47 -13.25 -10.47
CA LYS A 28 14.69 -14.01 -10.73
C LYS A 28 14.76 -14.43 -12.21
N GLY A 29 15.97 -14.54 -12.75
CA GLY A 29 16.20 -15.04 -14.11
C GLY A 29 15.96 -14.01 -15.24
N SER A 30 15.93 -14.51 -16.47
CA SER A 30 15.88 -13.71 -17.72
C SER A 30 14.50 -13.64 -18.38
N ASN A 31 13.49 -14.31 -17.81
CA ASN A 31 12.12 -14.33 -18.35
C ASN A 31 11.55 -12.92 -18.53
N SER A 32 10.63 -12.77 -19.49
CA SER A 32 9.85 -11.54 -19.64
C SER A 32 8.97 -11.32 -18.40
N PHE A 33 8.61 -10.06 -18.10
CA PHE A 33 7.73 -9.78 -16.96
C PHE A 33 6.37 -10.50 -17.05
N PRO A 34 5.64 -10.52 -18.20
CA PRO A 34 4.40 -11.31 -18.31
C PRO A 34 4.60 -12.80 -18.04
N THR A 35 5.70 -13.38 -18.54
CA THR A 35 6.04 -14.79 -18.27
C THR A 35 6.30 -15.02 -16.79
N PHE A 36 7.09 -14.15 -16.15
CA PHE A 36 7.38 -14.26 -14.72
C PHE A 36 6.13 -14.12 -13.86
N LEU A 37 5.26 -13.17 -14.16
CA LEU A 37 4.00 -13.02 -13.44
C LEU A 37 3.12 -14.28 -13.60
N LYS A 38 3.06 -14.85 -14.81
CA LYS A 38 2.33 -16.11 -15.05
C LYS A 38 2.88 -17.23 -14.18
N GLU A 39 4.20 -17.37 -14.10
CA GLU A 39 4.84 -18.39 -13.26
C GLU A 39 4.47 -18.22 -11.77
N GLU A 40 4.50 -17.01 -11.24
CA GLU A 40 4.12 -16.75 -9.83
C GLU A 40 2.62 -17.00 -9.57
N LEU A 41 1.73 -16.59 -10.49
CA LEU A 41 0.29 -16.84 -10.38
C LEU A 41 -0.05 -18.33 -10.49
N ASP A 42 0.56 -19.06 -11.44
CA ASP A 42 0.38 -20.50 -11.60
C ASP A 42 0.90 -21.25 -10.36
N LYS A 43 2.05 -20.84 -9.82
CA LYS A 43 2.62 -21.41 -8.60
C LYS A 43 1.67 -21.20 -7.42
N TYR A 44 1.11 -20.00 -7.27
CA TYR A 44 0.12 -19.71 -6.24
C TYR A 44 -1.12 -20.60 -6.37
N ALA A 45 -1.73 -20.65 -7.55
CA ALA A 45 -2.93 -21.46 -7.80
C ALA A 45 -2.68 -22.95 -7.54
N LYS A 46 -1.51 -23.48 -7.93
CA LYS A 46 -1.14 -24.88 -7.73
C LYS A 46 -0.93 -25.24 -6.27
N VAL A 47 -0.30 -24.35 -5.49
CA VAL A 47 -0.16 -24.54 -4.03
C VAL A 47 -1.54 -24.52 -3.39
N PHE A 48 -2.36 -23.50 -3.68
CA PHE A 48 -3.71 -23.39 -3.16
C PHE A 48 -4.56 -24.64 -3.45
N GLU A 49 -4.55 -25.11 -4.71
CA GLU A 49 -5.27 -26.30 -5.15
C GLU A 49 -4.88 -27.57 -4.37
N LYS A 50 -3.59 -27.72 -4.06
CA LYS A 50 -3.07 -28.89 -3.35
C LYS A 50 -3.28 -28.83 -1.84
N THR A 51 -3.19 -27.65 -1.24
CA THR A 51 -3.09 -27.52 0.23
C THR A 51 -4.36 -26.97 0.86
N ILE A 52 -4.88 -25.83 0.38
CA ILE A 52 -6.00 -25.10 1.02
C ILE A 52 -7.35 -25.53 0.44
N ASN A 53 -7.44 -25.73 -0.87
CA ASN A 53 -8.70 -26.06 -1.56
C ASN A 53 -9.38 -27.33 -0.99
N PRO A 54 -8.67 -28.45 -0.71
CA PRO A 54 -9.32 -29.64 -0.16
C PRO A 54 -9.98 -29.39 1.21
N ILE A 55 -9.41 -28.48 2.02
CA ILE A 55 -10.00 -28.09 3.30
C ILE A 55 -11.24 -27.24 3.05
N ILE A 56 -11.18 -26.26 2.14
CA ILE A 56 -12.36 -25.45 1.82
C ILE A 56 -13.52 -26.34 1.34
N GLU A 57 -13.26 -27.30 0.44
CA GLU A 57 -14.28 -28.21 -0.08
C GLU A 57 -14.86 -29.16 0.98
N GLU A 58 -14.10 -29.49 2.03
CA GLU A 58 -14.57 -30.32 3.15
C GLU A 58 -15.44 -29.53 4.14
N TYR A 59 -15.13 -28.26 4.38
CA TYR A 59 -15.73 -27.47 5.47
C TYR A 59 -16.70 -26.38 5.01
N VAL A 60 -16.70 -26.01 3.73
CA VAL A 60 -17.54 -24.96 3.16
C VAL A 60 -18.49 -25.56 2.14
N GLU A 61 -19.76 -25.64 2.52
CA GLU A 61 -20.83 -25.96 1.57
C GLU A 61 -21.19 -24.70 0.79
N PHE A 62 -20.92 -24.71 -0.51
CA PHE A 62 -21.44 -23.71 -1.42
C PHE A 62 -22.82 -24.15 -1.93
N GLU A 63 -23.71 -23.19 -2.18
CA GLU A 63 -25.05 -23.47 -2.74
C GLU A 63 -24.98 -24.07 -4.16
N SER A 64 -23.86 -23.86 -4.84
CA SER A 64 -23.57 -24.38 -6.18
C SER A 64 -23.08 -25.84 -6.11
N LEU A 65 -23.50 -26.65 -7.08
CA LEU A 65 -23.00 -28.02 -7.27
C LEU A 65 -21.57 -28.06 -7.84
N GLU A 66 -21.00 -26.91 -8.22
CA GLU A 66 -19.65 -26.82 -8.74
C GLU A 66 -18.61 -26.92 -7.61
N LYS A 67 -17.67 -27.85 -7.78
CA LYS A 67 -16.51 -27.97 -6.89
C LYS A 67 -15.42 -26.97 -7.28
N GLY A 68 -14.63 -26.56 -6.29
CA GLY A 68 -13.46 -25.72 -6.50
C GLY A 68 -13.80 -24.27 -6.78
N ILE A 69 -14.90 -23.75 -6.24
CA ILE A 69 -15.38 -22.37 -6.52
C ILE A 69 -14.28 -21.35 -6.25
N ILE A 70 -13.61 -21.44 -5.10
CA ILE A 70 -12.54 -20.49 -4.74
C ILE A 70 -11.32 -20.64 -5.66
N LEU A 71 -10.94 -21.87 -6.00
CA LEU A 71 -9.85 -22.14 -6.94
C LEU A 71 -10.16 -21.57 -8.34
N ASN A 72 -11.40 -21.74 -8.82
CA ASN A 72 -11.84 -21.23 -10.11
C ASN A 72 -11.79 -19.70 -10.13
N LYS A 73 -12.24 -19.03 -9.07
CA LYS A 73 -12.13 -17.57 -8.91
C LYS A 73 -10.67 -17.09 -8.95
N ILE A 74 -9.78 -17.77 -8.22
CA ILE A 74 -8.34 -17.47 -8.25
C ILE A 74 -7.77 -17.60 -9.66
N LYS A 75 -8.10 -18.70 -10.37
CA LYS A 75 -7.63 -18.96 -11.74
C LYS A 75 -8.19 -17.95 -12.74
N GLN A 76 -9.49 -17.65 -12.67
CA GLN A 76 -10.15 -16.65 -13.51
C GLN A 76 -9.52 -15.27 -13.31
N PHE A 77 -9.36 -14.82 -12.07
CA PHE A 77 -8.75 -13.53 -11.80
C PHE A 77 -7.30 -13.46 -12.28
N SER A 78 -6.52 -14.51 -12.00
CA SER A 78 -5.13 -14.62 -12.47
C SER A 78 -5.04 -14.52 -13.99
N ASN A 79 -5.93 -15.18 -14.71
CA ASN A 79 -6.00 -15.11 -16.17
C ASN A 79 -6.36 -13.70 -16.66
N SER A 80 -7.32 -13.03 -16.03
CA SER A 80 -7.68 -11.64 -16.39
C SER A 80 -6.53 -10.66 -16.15
N LEU A 81 -5.74 -10.83 -15.09
CA LEU A 81 -4.54 -10.03 -14.85
C LEU A 81 -3.49 -10.25 -15.95
N LEU A 82 -3.27 -11.51 -16.35
CA LEU A 82 -2.32 -11.85 -17.42
C LEU A 82 -2.79 -11.32 -18.78
N GLU A 83 -4.07 -11.47 -19.10
CA GLU A 83 -4.66 -10.94 -20.32
C GLU A 83 -4.55 -9.42 -20.37
N SER A 84 -4.84 -8.72 -19.26
CA SER A 84 -4.70 -7.27 -19.15
C SER A 84 -3.26 -6.82 -19.48
N ILE A 85 -2.25 -7.50 -18.96
CA ILE A 85 -0.84 -7.18 -19.27
C ILE A 85 -0.51 -7.48 -20.74
N ASN A 86 -0.95 -8.63 -21.26
CA ASN A 86 -0.67 -9.01 -22.64
C ASN A 86 -1.29 -8.02 -23.64
N LEU A 87 -2.54 -7.60 -23.40
CA LEU A 87 -3.23 -6.57 -24.18
C LEU A 87 -2.48 -5.22 -24.11
N HIS A 88 -1.99 -4.83 -22.92
CA HIS A 88 -1.17 -3.63 -22.77
C HIS A 88 0.10 -3.70 -23.63
N TYR A 89 0.79 -4.84 -23.62
CA TYR A 89 2.00 -5.07 -24.43
C TYR A 89 1.73 -5.07 -25.94
N GLN A 90 0.51 -5.43 -26.35
CA GLN A 90 0.05 -5.36 -27.73
C GLN A 90 -0.40 -3.95 -28.14
N GLY A 91 -0.34 -2.96 -27.24
CA GLY A 91 -0.83 -1.60 -27.49
C GLY A 91 -2.35 -1.45 -27.39
N LYS A 92 -3.06 -2.50 -26.98
CA LYS A 92 -4.53 -2.53 -26.82
C LYS A 92 -4.95 -2.06 -25.43
N VAL A 93 -4.61 -0.80 -25.13
CA VAL A 93 -4.75 -0.24 -23.78
C VAL A 93 -6.21 -0.18 -23.31
N LEU A 94 -7.15 0.12 -24.21
CA LEU A 94 -8.59 0.16 -23.85
C LEU A 94 -9.11 -1.22 -23.45
N GLU A 95 -8.85 -2.25 -24.27
CA GLU A 95 -9.23 -3.64 -23.98
C GLU A 95 -8.58 -4.11 -22.65
N SER A 96 -7.31 -3.77 -22.43
CA SER A 96 -6.59 -4.06 -21.17
C SER A 96 -7.30 -3.48 -19.94
N ILE A 97 -7.76 -2.23 -20.02
CA ILE A 97 -8.50 -1.56 -18.94
C ILE A 97 -9.86 -2.21 -18.72
N GLU A 98 -10.59 -2.54 -19.79
CA GLU A 98 -11.91 -3.14 -19.70
C GLU A 98 -11.86 -4.53 -19.04
N ILE A 99 -10.94 -5.39 -19.47
CA ILE A 99 -10.74 -6.72 -18.88
C ILE A 99 -10.39 -6.61 -17.39
N PHE A 100 -9.45 -5.73 -17.04
CA PHE A 100 -9.06 -5.51 -15.65
C PHE A 100 -10.23 -5.01 -14.79
N ASN A 101 -10.95 -3.99 -15.26
CA ASN A 101 -12.03 -3.36 -14.51
C ASN A 101 -13.21 -4.32 -14.28
N ASN A 102 -13.59 -5.09 -15.30
CA ASN A 102 -14.69 -6.05 -15.20
C ASN A 102 -14.35 -7.15 -14.19
N SER A 103 -13.16 -7.74 -14.30
CA SER A 103 -12.72 -8.80 -13.39
C SER A 103 -12.57 -8.30 -11.95
N LEU A 104 -12.03 -7.09 -11.77
CA LEU A 104 -11.92 -6.50 -10.43
C LEU A 104 -13.30 -6.21 -9.83
N LYS A 105 -14.24 -5.67 -10.63
CA LYS A 105 -15.60 -5.37 -10.16
C LYS A 105 -16.34 -6.62 -9.68
N GLU A 106 -16.27 -7.70 -10.44
CA GLU A 106 -16.85 -9.01 -10.09
C GLU A 106 -16.37 -9.44 -8.71
N ILE A 107 -15.05 -9.43 -8.47
CA ILE A 107 -14.45 -9.84 -7.20
C ILE A 107 -14.81 -8.90 -6.06
N LEU A 108 -14.74 -7.57 -6.26
CA LEU A 108 -14.92 -6.57 -5.20
C LEU A 108 -16.38 -6.42 -4.75
N PHE A 109 -17.34 -6.53 -5.66
CA PHE A 109 -18.73 -6.14 -5.38
C PHE A 109 -19.70 -7.32 -5.37
N GLU A 110 -19.52 -8.30 -6.23
CA GLU A 110 -20.46 -9.41 -6.36
C GLU A 110 -20.11 -10.55 -5.40
N GLU A 111 -18.86 -10.62 -4.95
CA GLU A 111 -18.38 -11.76 -4.20
C GLU A 111 -17.87 -11.40 -2.80
N ILE A 112 -17.07 -10.32 -2.68
CA ILE A 112 -16.13 -10.15 -1.56
C ILE A 112 -15.83 -8.64 -1.35
N ASN A 113 -16.46 -8.00 -0.36
CA ASN A 113 -16.25 -6.56 -0.10
C ASN A 113 -14.85 -6.25 0.50
N THR A 114 -13.78 -6.24 -0.29
CA THR A 114 -12.38 -5.99 0.15
C THR A 114 -12.02 -4.55 0.48
N SER A 115 -13.02 -3.65 0.52
CA SER A 115 -12.74 -2.28 0.92
C SER A 115 -12.38 -2.21 2.40
N ASP A 116 -11.28 -1.53 2.70
CA ASP A 116 -10.97 -1.12 4.07
C ASP A 116 -11.40 0.34 4.27
N LYS A 117 -11.72 0.71 5.50
CA LYS A 117 -12.16 2.06 5.87
C LYS A 117 -11.10 2.72 6.73
N ILE A 118 -10.64 3.88 6.30
CA ILE A 118 -9.81 4.75 7.10
C ILE A 118 -10.73 5.78 7.76
N ALA A 119 -10.88 5.70 9.08
CA ALA A 119 -11.63 6.70 9.83
C ALA A 119 -10.99 8.10 9.72
N ALA A 120 -11.82 9.14 9.78
CA ALA A 120 -11.37 10.52 9.91
C ALA A 120 -10.36 10.69 11.07
N GLY A 121 -9.36 11.55 10.88
CA GLY A 121 -8.33 11.83 11.87
C GLY A 121 -7.10 10.90 11.81
N ARG A 122 -7.06 9.94 10.88
CA ARG A 122 -5.85 9.15 10.60
C ARG A 122 -4.72 10.07 10.15
N LYS A 123 -3.52 9.78 10.64
CA LYS A 123 -2.30 10.53 10.35
C LYS A 123 -1.48 9.81 9.30
N PHE A 124 -0.88 10.59 8.42
CA PHE A 124 0.06 10.14 7.41
C PHE A 124 1.22 11.11 7.31
N TYR A 125 2.23 10.75 6.53
CA TYR A 125 3.38 11.60 6.28
C TYR A 125 3.67 11.65 4.80
N ARG A 126 4.35 12.70 4.37
CA ARG A 126 4.91 12.77 3.02
C ARG A 126 6.23 13.48 3.07
N ALA A 127 7.17 13.02 2.25
CA ALA A 127 8.45 13.66 2.09
C ALA A 127 8.59 14.34 0.72
N ARG A 128 9.39 15.39 0.68
CA ARG A 128 9.88 16.04 -0.54
C ARG A 128 11.37 16.23 -0.41
N LYS A 129 12.10 15.96 -1.49
CA LYS A 129 13.55 16.20 -1.52
C LYS A 129 13.81 17.69 -1.52
N ASP A 130 14.77 18.10 -0.70
CA ASP A 130 15.27 19.45 -0.65
C ASP A 130 15.77 19.91 -2.02
N ASN A 131 15.48 21.17 -2.33
CA ASN A 131 15.85 21.87 -3.56
C ASN A 131 16.37 23.29 -3.26
N GLU A 132 16.91 23.49 -2.05
CA GLU A 132 17.46 24.78 -1.58
C GLU A 132 16.41 25.89 -1.48
N SER A 133 15.13 25.53 -1.41
CA SER A 133 14.03 26.45 -1.20
C SER A 133 13.28 26.14 0.09
N HIS A 134 12.70 27.17 0.72
CA HIS A 134 11.85 26.96 1.87
C HIS A 134 10.48 26.46 1.40
N PHE A 135 10.14 25.23 1.77
CA PHE A 135 8.86 24.64 1.38
C PHE A 135 7.71 25.13 2.25
N THR A 136 6.58 25.36 1.60
CA THR A 136 5.28 25.55 2.22
C THR A 136 4.48 24.26 2.20
N SER A 137 3.39 24.21 2.96
CA SER A 137 2.42 23.10 2.87
C SER A 137 1.95 22.82 1.43
N ALA A 138 1.74 23.86 0.62
CA ALA A 138 1.35 23.73 -0.79
C ALA A 138 2.38 22.94 -1.63
N ASP A 139 3.67 23.03 -1.29
CA ASP A 139 4.74 22.29 -1.97
C ASP A 139 4.72 20.79 -1.68
N LEU A 140 4.19 20.37 -0.54
CA LEU A 140 4.11 18.95 -0.19
C LEU A 140 2.76 18.33 -0.55
N PHE A 141 1.82 19.07 -1.13
CA PHE A 141 0.56 18.50 -1.62
C PHE A 141 0.74 17.71 -2.93
N HIS A 142 -0.34 17.35 -3.63
CA HIS A 142 -0.20 16.82 -4.99
C HIS A 142 0.23 17.92 -5.96
N ILE A 143 0.85 17.58 -7.10
CA ILE A 143 1.28 18.56 -8.10
C ILE A 143 0.04 19.32 -8.63
N LYS A 144 0.14 20.65 -8.75
CA LYS A 144 -0.92 21.49 -9.29
C LYS A 144 -1.27 21.11 -10.73
N PHE A 145 -2.49 21.38 -11.18
CA PHE A 145 -2.93 20.96 -12.52
C PHE A 145 -2.17 21.62 -13.68
N GLU A 146 -1.79 22.88 -13.51
CA GLU A 146 -0.96 23.64 -14.45
C GLU A 146 0.46 23.09 -14.56
N ASP A 147 0.94 22.40 -13.52
CA ASP A 147 2.29 21.85 -13.41
C ASP A 147 2.37 20.36 -13.78
N ARG A 148 1.35 19.81 -14.47
CA ARG A 148 1.26 18.35 -14.72
C ARG A 148 2.44 17.76 -15.48
N ILE A 149 3.21 18.58 -16.19
CA ILE A 149 4.44 18.18 -16.88
C ILE A 149 5.47 17.56 -15.90
N HIS A 150 5.38 17.90 -14.61
CA HIS A 150 6.24 17.35 -13.56
C HIS A 150 5.71 16.04 -12.95
N VAL A 151 4.54 15.55 -13.38
CA VAL A 151 3.99 14.27 -12.92
C VAL A 151 4.75 13.12 -13.59
N THR A 152 5.76 12.62 -12.88
CA THR A 152 6.58 11.47 -13.30
C THR A 152 5.88 10.14 -13.05
N THR A 153 6.32 9.10 -13.77
CA THR A 153 5.79 7.74 -13.60
C THR A 153 6.25 7.12 -12.27
N LYS A 154 5.28 6.63 -11.51
CA LYS A 154 5.43 5.85 -10.28
C LYS A 154 4.65 4.54 -10.43
N ARG A 155 4.71 3.69 -9.39
CA ARG A 155 4.00 2.40 -9.39
C ARG A 155 2.50 2.61 -9.62
N TYR A 156 1.87 3.44 -8.80
CA TYR A 156 0.47 3.79 -8.96
C TYR A 156 0.36 5.22 -9.52
N SER A 157 0.59 5.42 -10.81
CA SER A 157 0.48 6.74 -11.47
C SER A 157 -0.12 6.64 -12.86
N ILE A 158 -0.66 7.74 -13.38
CA ILE A 158 -0.92 7.90 -14.82
C ILE A 158 -0.13 9.14 -15.28
N PRO A 159 0.61 9.11 -16.40
CA PRO A 159 1.35 10.27 -16.88
C PRO A 159 0.47 11.52 -16.98
N GLY A 160 0.92 12.64 -16.40
CA GLY A 160 0.15 13.90 -16.39
C GLY A 160 -1.11 13.90 -15.50
N PHE A 161 -1.30 12.87 -14.68
CA PHE A 161 -2.42 12.75 -13.74
C PHE A 161 -1.92 12.85 -12.29
N PRO A 162 -2.08 14.03 -11.65
CA PRO A 162 -1.68 14.20 -10.25
C PRO A 162 -2.34 13.18 -9.30
N ALA A 163 -1.63 12.84 -8.24
CA ALA A 163 -2.14 12.04 -7.14
C ALA A 163 -1.43 12.43 -5.84
N LEU A 164 -2.11 12.24 -4.70
CA LEU A 164 -1.55 12.47 -3.38
C LEU A 164 -0.96 11.16 -2.84
N TYR A 165 0.37 11.04 -2.85
CA TYR A 165 1.10 9.93 -2.22
C TYR A 165 1.43 10.26 -0.78
N LEU A 166 1.10 9.36 0.14
CA LEU A 166 1.38 9.47 1.56
C LEU A 166 2.02 8.17 2.07
N GLY A 167 2.88 8.25 3.06
CA GLY A 167 3.42 7.12 3.81
C GLY A 167 2.78 7.03 5.19
N GLU A 168 2.68 5.82 5.72
CA GLU A 168 2.20 5.57 7.09
C GLU A 168 3.19 6.09 8.15
N SER A 169 4.45 6.24 7.78
CA SER A 169 5.53 6.76 8.60
C SER A 169 6.55 7.54 7.77
N THR A 170 7.38 8.34 8.43
CA THR A 170 8.52 9.02 7.82
C THR A 170 9.60 8.05 7.35
N TYR A 171 9.65 6.84 7.95
CA TYR A 171 10.54 5.76 7.53
C TYR A 171 10.18 5.22 6.14
N VAL A 172 8.91 4.88 5.90
CA VAL A 172 8.50 4.43 4.56
C VAL A 172 8.68 5.54 3.52
N CYS A 173 8.43 6.80 3.89
CA CYS A 173 8.72 7.94 3.01
C CYS A 173 10.21 7.97 2.61
N TRP A 174 11.13 7.78 3.56
CA TRP A 174 12.57 7.77 3.29
C TRP A 174 13.02 6.60 2.40
N GLU A 175 12.45 5.41 2.62
CA GLU A 175 12.68 4.24 1.78
C GLU A 175 12.22 4.49 0.33
N GLU A 176 11.10 5.20 0.13
CA GLU A 176 10.63 5.60 -1.21
C GLU A 176 11.58 6.58 -1.93
N PHE A 177 12.38 7.33 -1.17
CA PHE A 177 13.47 8.19 -1.69
C PHE A 177 14.82 7.48 -1.80
N ASP A 178 14.82 6.14 -1.93
CA ASP A 178 16.01 5.31 -2.13
C ASP A 178 17.08 5.55 -1.06
N ARG A 179 16.63 5.76 0.18
CA ARG A 179 17.50 5.99 1.35
C ARG A 179 18.47 7.14 1.15
N THR A 180 18.02 8.22 0.48
CA THR A 180 18.81 9.45 0.33
C THR A 180 19.24 10.03 1.69
N LYS A 181 20.10 11.05 1.69
CA LYS A 181 20.50 11.71 2.95
C LYS A 181 19.23 12.17 3.68
N PHE A 182 18.99 11.67 4.89
CA PHE A 182 17.75 11.96 5.60
C PHE A 182 17.54 13.48 5.83
N ARG A 183 18.64 14.23 6.02
CA ARG A 183 18.62 15.69 6.13
C ARG A 183 18.21 16.43 4.84
N SER A 184 18.35 15.81 3.68
CA SER A 184 17.88 16.39 2.41
C SER A 184 16.40 16.10 2.14
N LEU A 185 15.63 15.71 3.16
CA LEU A 185 14.21 15.47 3.05
C LEU A 185 13.46 16.41 3.99
N TRP A 186 12.43 17.04 3.43
CA TRP A 186 11.41 17.76 4.16
C TRP A 186 10.18 16.88 4.30
N PHE A 187 9.51 16.96 5.44
CA PHE A 187 8.37 16.14 5.82
C PHE A 187 7.20 17.02 6.23
N SER A 188 5.99 16.58 5.88
CA SER A 188 4.73 17.10 6.43
C SER A 188 3.89 15.97 6.97
N LYS A 189 3.16 16.23 8.05
CA LYS A 189 2.10 15.35 8.54
C LYS A 189 0.80 15.74 7.84
N PHE A 190 0.13 14.75 7.31
CA PHE A 190 -1.22 14.85 6.79
C PHE A 190 -2.21 14.24 7.78
N LYS A 191 -3.44 14.75 7.78
CA LYS A 191 -4.57 14.18 8.50
C LYS A 191 -5.79 14.21 7.60
N ASN A 192 -6.49 13.08 7.44
CA ASN A 192 -7.78 13.09 6.75
C ASN A 192 -8.87 13.67 7.67
N THR A 193 -9.82 14.38 7.08
CA THR A 193 -10.93 15.05 7.78
C THR A 193 -12.26 14.34 7.56
N VAL A 194 -12.28 13.35 6.66
CA VAL A 194 -13.43 12.50 6.33
C VAL A 194 -13.01 11.04 6.38
N ASP A 195 -13.97 10.14 6.53
CA ASP A 195 -13.74 8.72 6.33
C ASP A 195 -13.38 8.46 4.86
N LEU A 196 -12.41 7.58 4.63
CA LEU A 196 -11.94 7.22 3.30
C LEU A 196 -12.13 5.72 3.09
N LYS A 197 -12.60 5.33 1.90
CA LYS A 197 -12.71 3.94 1.50
C LYS A 197 -11.56 3.60 0.55
N ILE A 198 -10.83 2.53 0.82
CA ILE A 198 -9.62 2.19 0.08
C ILE A 198 -9.63 0.76 -0.42
N ILE A 199 -8.93 0.50 -1.53
CA ILE A 199 -8.51 -0.85 -1.91
C ILE A 199 -7.22 -1.18 -1.17
N LEU A 200 -7.18 -2.36 -0.56
CA LEU A 200 -6.05 -2.83 0.24
C LEU A 200 -5.25 -3.89 -0.51
N ILE A 201 -3.97 -3.61 -0.73
CA ILE A 201 -2.95 -4.63 -1.03
C ILE A 201 -2.22 -4.90 0.29
N GLU A 202 -2.30 -6.12 0.81
CA GLU A 202 -1.82 -6.44 2.16
C GLU A 202 -0.81 -7.58 2.15
N ARG A 203 0.19 -7.47 3.03
CA ARG A 203 1.11 -8.58 3.31
C ARG A 203 0.43 -9.62 4.18
N LEU A 204 0.79 -10.88 3.98
CA LEU A 204 0.25 -11.98 4.77
C LEU A 204 0.45 -11.78 6.28
N GLU A 205 1.64 -11.34 6.71
CA GLU A 205 1.92 -11.21 8.14
C GLU A 205 1.06 -10.12 8.82
N ASP A 206 0.76 -9.06 8.07
CA ASP A 206 -0.10 -7.97 8.56
C ASP A 206 -1.57 -8.45 8.57
N PHE A 207 -2.02 -9.12 7.51
CA PHE A 207 -3.34 -9.77 7.44
C PHE A 207 -3.58 -10.75 8.61
N LEU A 208 -2.60 -11.62 8.88
CA LEU A 208 -2.67 -12.60 9.98
C LEU A 208 -2.72 -11.92 11.35
N THR A 209 -2.15 -10.73 11.50
CA THR A 209 -2.25 -9.96 12.74
C THR A 209 -3.64 -9.33 12.90
N GLU A 210 -4.21 -8.79 11.82
CA GLU A 210 -5.53 -8.15 11.85
C GLU A 210 -6.66 -9.16 12.06
N ILE A 211 -6.56 -10.35 11.46
CA ILE A 211 -7.60 -11.37 11.60
C ILE A 211 -7.74 -11.90 13.04
N GLU A 212 -6.69 -11.85 13.87
CA GLU A 212 -6.80 -12.20 15.30
C GLU A 212 -7.73 -11.25 16.08
N LYS A 213 -7.94 -10.04 15.57
CA LYS A 213 -8.86 -9.06 16.16
C LYS A 213 -10.31 -9.27 15.70
N VAL A 214 -10.52 -10.06 14.65
CA VAL A 214 -11.83 -10.37 14.10
C VAL A 214 -12.46 -11.51 14.89
N SER A 215 -13.78 -11.43 15.14
CA SER A 215 -14.52 -12.53 15.76
C SER A 215 -14.35 -13.83 14.96
N LYS A 216 -14.12 -14.94 15.68
CA LYS A 216 -13.84 -16.26 15.09
C LYS A 216 -14.85 -16.71 14.05
N ASP A 217 -16.12 -16.31 14.20
CA ASP A 217 -17.19 -16.69 13.28
C ASP A 217 -17.07 -16.03 11.89
N PHE A 218 -16.32 -14.93 11.77
CA PHE A 218 -16.10 -14.22 10.51
C PHE A 218 -14.70 -14.45 9.91
N GLN A 219 -13.76 -15.01 10.67
CA GLN A 219 -12.37 -15.19 10.23
C GLN A 219 -12.26 -15.94 8.90
N LEU A 220 -13.05 -17.02 8.71
CA LEU A 220 -13.03 -17.77 7.46
C LEU A 220 -13.37 -16.90 6.25
N THR A 221 -14.39 -16.04 6.37
CA THR A 221 -14.76 -15.10 5.31
C THR A 221 -13.58 -14.19 4.96
N PHE A 222 -12.91 -13.60 5.95
CA PHE A 222 -11.74 -12.75 5.68
C PHE A 222 -10.59 -13.53 5.00
N ILE A 223 -10.35 -14.78 5.41
CA ILE A 223 -9.34 -15.67 4.80
C ILE A 223 -9.67 -15.94 3.33
N LEU A 224 -10.90 -16.35 3.03
CA LEU A 224 -11.34 -16.62 1.65
C LEU A 224 -11.20 -15.38 0.78
N ARG A 225 -11.54 -14.21 1.33
CA ARG A 225 -11.39 -12.92 0.64
C ARG A 225 -9.93 -12.58 0.34
N TYR A 226 -9.05 -12.76 1.32
CA TYR A 226 -7.62 -12.57 1.13
C TYR A 226 -7.08 -13.51 0.04
N LEU A 227 -7.46 -14.80 0.07
CA LEU A 227 -7.01 -15.82 -0.88
C LEU A 227 -7.46 -15.53 -2.31
N VAL A 228 -8.72 -15.12 -2.53
CA VAL A 228 -9.23 -14.77 -3.86
C VAL A 228 -8.55 -13.51 -4.41
N THR A 229 -8.23 -12.54 -3.55
CA THR A 229 -7.62 -11.26 -3.98
C THR A 229 -6.09 -11.28 -3.99
N PHE A 230 -5.45 -12.31 -3.46
CA PHE A 230 -4.00 -12.44 -3.43
C PHE A 230 -3.30 -12.38 -4.81
N PRO A 231 -3.87 -12.87 -5.93
CA PRO A 231 -3.33 -12.64 -7.27
C PRO A 231 -3.05 -11.17 -7.59
N LEU A 232 -3.92 -10.25 -7.15
CA LEU A 232 -3.68 -8.81 -7.29
C LEU A 232 -2.51 -8.36 -6.42
N SER A 233 -2.39 -8.88 -5.21
CA SER A 233 -1.27 -8.58 -4.31
C SER A 233 0.07 -9.01 -4.90
N ILE A 234 0.13 -10.18 -5.55
CA ILE A 234 1.29 -10.65 -6.33
C ILE A 234 1.59 -9.63 -7.44
N ALA A 235 0.62 -9.37 -8.33
CA ALA A 235 0.81 -8.51 -9.50
C ALA A 235 1.21 -7.07 -9.15
N CYS A 236 0.75 -6.56 -7.99
CA CYS A 236 1.04 -5.21 -7.53
C CYS A 236 2.36 -5.07 -6.74
N SER A 237 2.93 -6.18 -6.26
CA SER A 237 4.05 -6.17 -5.30
C SER A 237 5.35 -6.77 -5.83
N ILE A 238 5.47 -6.98 -7.14
CA ILE A 238 6.74 -7.35 -7.77
C ILE A 238 7.68 -6.14 -7.78
N LYS A 239 8.92 -6.33 -7.33
CA LYS A 239 9.99 -5.33 -7.34
C LYS A 239 10.39 -5.01 -8.77
N VAL A 240 10.61 -3.72 -9.03
CA VAL A 240 11.10 -3.26 -10.33
C VAL A 240 12.51 -3.82 -10.56
N LYS A 241 12.69 -4.61 -11.62
CA LYS A 241 13.99 -5.18 -11.99
C LYS A 241 14.94 -4.11 -12.52
N ASN A 242 14.44 -3.24 -13.40
CA ASN A 242 15.24 -2.18 -14.05
C ASN A 242 14.81 -0.80 -13.57
N THR A 243 15.30 -0.36 -12.41
CA THR A 243 14.84 0.88 -11.74
C THR A 243 15.07 2.16 -12.56
N LYS A 244 16.10 2.17 -13.42
CA LYS A 244 16.45 3.30 -14.30
C LYS A 244 15.68 3.32 -15.64
N ALA A 245 14.92 2.27 -15.96
CA ALA A 245 14.18 2.22 -17.22
C ALA A 245 12.98 3.18 -17.22
N ASN A 246 12.69 3.77 -18.39
CA ASN A 246 11.52 4.65 -18.57
C ASN A 246 10.22 3.88 -18.40
N PHE A 247 10.14 2.72 -19.06
CA PHE A 247 9.04 1.78 -18.91
C PHE A 247 9.41 0.72 -17.88
N LYS A 248 8.53 0.52 -16.90
CA LYS A 248 8.65 -0.47 -15.84
C LYS A 248 7.43 -1.39 -15.93
N PRO A 249 7.55 -2.60 -16.48
CA PRO A 249 6.39 -3.46 -16.71
C PRO A 249 5.67 -3.87 -15.42
N GLU A 250 6.38 -3.87 -14.30
CA GLU A 250 5.84 -4.10 -12.95
C GLU A 250 4.82 -3.03 -12.54
N TYR A 251 4.71 -1.92 -13.26
CA TYR A 251 3.75 -0.86 -12.99
C TYR A 251 2.42 -1.05 -13.74
N VAL A 252 2.33 -1.91 -14.76
CA VAL A 252 1.13 -2.01 -15.60
C VAL A 252 -0.13 -2.27 -14.77
N ILE A 253 -0.17 -3.35 -13.97
CA ILE A 253 -1.33 -3.68 -13.13
C ILE A 253 -1.58 -2.62 -12.03
N PRO A 254 -0.58 -2.17 -11.25
CA PRO A 254 -0.76 -1.04 -10.34
C PRO A 254 -1.37 0.22 -10.97
N GLN A 255 -0.99 0.56 -12.19
CA GLN A 255 -1.51 1.73 -12.89
C GLN A 255 -2.94 1.50 -13.40
N LEU A 256 -3.31 0.27 -13.80
CA LEU A 256 -4.70 -0.09 -14.06
C LEU A 256 -5.55 0.02 -12.78
N LEU A 257 -5.02 -0.43 -11.64
CA LEU A 257 -5.71 -0.30 -10.35
C LEU A 257 -5.94 1.16 -9.95
N LEU A 258 -4.96 2.04 -10.15
CA LEU A 258 -5.16 3.48 -9.92
C LEU A 258 -6.22 4.07 -10.86
N GLN A 259 -6.23 3.66 -12.13
CA GLN A 259 -7.25 4.09 -13.10
C GLN A 259 -8.66 3.64 -12.71
N TYR A 260 -8.79 2.43 -12.16
CA TYR A 260 -10.06 1.95 -11.63
C TYR A 260 -10.53 2.83 -10.47
N VAL A 261 -9.68 3.03 -9.47
CA VAL A 261 -9.99 3.85 -8.28
C VAL A 261 -10.25 5.31 -8.65
N SER A 262 -9.61 5.87 -9.68
CA SER A 262 -9.87 7.25 -10.07
C SER A 262 -11.24 7.45 -10.73
N LYS A 263 -11.82 6.42 -11.35
CA LYS A 263 -13.14 6.45 -12.00
C LYS A 263 -14.28 5.99 -11.09
N ASP A 264 -13.99 5.18 -10.09
CA ASP A 264 -14.99 4.60 -9.21
C ASP A 264 -15.25 5.51 -8.00
N ASP A 265 -16.50 5.92 -7.79
CA ASP A 265 -16.91 6.77 -6.68
C ASP A 265 -17.00 6.03 -5.34
N ASN A 266 -16.86 4.70 -5.33
CA ASN A 266 -16.87 3.87 -4.12
C ASN A 266 -15.51 3.81 -3.42
N PHE A 267 -14.43 4.28 -4.05
CA PHE A 267 -13.08 4.19 -3.49
C PHE A 267 -12.32 5.51 -3.65
N ASP A 268 -11.65 5.93 -2.59
CA ASP A 268 -10.91 7.18 -2.53
C ASP A 268 -9.40 6.98 -2.78
N GLY A 269 -8.88 5.77 -2.55
CA GLY A 269 -7.45 5.50 -2.69
C GLY A 269 -7.05 4.04 -2.58
N ILE A 270 -5.75 3.80 -2.56
CA ILE A 270 -5.13 2.47 -2.46
C ILE A 270 -4.10 2.50 -1.32
N LYS A 271 -4.15 1.51 -0.42
CA LYS A 271 -3.10 1.22 0.58
C LYS A 271 -2.28 0.03 0.09
N PHE A 272 -0.96 0.16 0.10
CA PHE A 272 -0.07 -0.87 -0.43
C PHE A 272 1.29 -0.92 0.30
N PRO A 273 1.91 -2.09 0.44
CA PRO A 273 3.25 -2.19 1.01
C PRO A 273 4.28 -1.59 0.06
N SER A 274 5.31 -0.93 0.59
CA SER A 274 6.48 -0.58 -0.22
C SER A 274 7.18 -1.83 -0.73
N THR A 275 7.59 -1.83 -2.00
CA THR A 275 8.45 -2.88 -2.56
C THR A 275 9.94 -2.65 -2.29
N LYS A 276 10.31 -1.50 -1.71
CA LYS A 276 11.71 -1.14 -1.40
C LYS A 276 12.13 -1.56 0.01
N ILE A 277 11.16 -1.81 0.88
CA ILE A 277 11.39 -2.18 2.28
C ILE A 277 11.75 -3.68 2.40
N ASN A 278 12.73 -3.97 3.25
CA ASN A 278 12.98 -5.33 3.73
C ASN A 278 12.23 -5.56 5.06
N TYR A 279 11.02 -6.10 4.98
CA TYR A 279 10.16 -6.27 6.15
C TYR A 279 10.71 -7.20 7.24
N SER A 280 11.67 -8.08 6.93
CA SER A 280 12.34 -8.90 7.96
C SER A 280 13.20 -8.08 8.93
N LYS A 281 13.53 -6.83 8.55
CA LYS A 281 14.30 -5.88 9.35
C LYS A 281 13.42 -4.89 10.10
N LEU A 282 12.11 -5.10 10.13
CA LEU A 282 11.15 -4.25 10.81
C LEU A 282 10.29 -5.08 11.78
N LYS A 283 9.93 -4.48 12.90
CA LYS A 283 8.91 -4.99 13.81
C LYS A 283 8.04 -3.85 14.30
N ASN A 284 6.74 -3.98 14.11
CA ASN A 284 5.70 -3.03 14.54
C ASN A 284 5.91 -1.58 14.04
N VAL A 285 6.72 -1.38 12.99
CA VAL A 285 6.93 -0.08 12.34
C VAL A 285 5.91 0.08 11.20
N PRO A 286 5.00 1.08 11.26
CA PRO A 286 4.04 1.32 10.20
C PRO A 286 4.75 1.63 8.88
N SER A 287 4.47 0.86 7.83
CA SER A 287 5.30 0.79 6.62
C SER A 287 4.51 0.68 5.32
N TYR A 288 3.24 1.06 5.33
CA TYR A 288 2.42 1.15 4.13
C TYR A 288 2.53 2.50 3.44
N ASN A 289 2.36 2.50 2.14
CA ASN A 289 2.10 3.69 1.34
C ASN A 289 0.61 3.78 1.01
N PHE A 290 0.18 4.99 0.72
CA PHE A 290 -1.16 5.35 0.31
C PHE A 290 -1.06 6.21 -0.93
N VAL A 291 -2.00 6.03 -1.86
CA VAL A 291 -2.18 6.92 -3.01
C VAL A 291 -3.65 7.26 -3.15
N PHE A 292 -3.93 8.55 -3.23
CA PHE A 292 -5.27 9.09 -3.47
C PHE A 292 -5.26 9.82 -4.82
N PRO A 293 -5.83 9.23 -5.88
CA PRO A 293 -5.93 9.90 -7.17
C PRO A 293 -6.80 11.16 -7.08
N ILE A 294 -6.56 12.14 -7.95
CA ILE A 294 -7.51 13.25 -8.10
C ILE A 294 -8.89 12.73 -8.53
N LYS A 295 -9.95 13.36 -8.02
CA LYS A 295 -11.35 13.11 -8.40
C LYS A 295 -11.95 14.23 -9.24
N THR A 296 -11.25 15.36 -9.33
CA THR A 296 -11.60 16.51 -10.17
C THR A 296 -10.39 16.89 -11.01
N ASN A 297 -10.60 17.34 -12.25
CA ASN A 297 -9.55 17.88 -13.12
C ASN A 297 -9.91 19.33 -13.45
N LYS A 298 -8.97 20.26 -13.21
CA LYS A 298 -9.14 21.71 -13.49
C LYS A 298 -7.97 22.23 -14.32
N GLU A 299 -8.07 23.48 -14.76
CA GLU A 299 -6.97 24.16 -15.44
C GLU A 299 -5.83 24.52 -14.48
N LYS A 300 -6.18 24.97 -13.26
CA LYS A 300 -5.21 25.42 -12.25
C LYS A 300 -5.55 24.93 -10.84
N GLY A 301 -4.55 24.95 -9.97
CA GLY A 301 -4.67 24.67 -8.55
C GLY A 301 -4.74 23.17 -8.24
N TYR A 302 -5.53 22.83 -7.22
CA TYR A 302 -5.59 21.49 -6.66
C TYR A 302 -6.97 20.85 -6.77
N CYS A 303 -7.03 19.54 -6.53
CA CYS A 303 -8.25 18.75 -6.58
C CYS A 303 -9.17 19.08 -5.39
N ASP A 304 -10.43 19.41 -5.66
CA ASP A 304 -11.38 19.84 -4.63
C ASP A 304 -11.64 18.78 -3.58
N PHE A 305 -11.81 17.53 -4.03
CA PHE A 305 -11.98 16.41 -3.12
C PHE A 305 -10.79 16.32 -2.16
N LEU A 306 -9.55 16.32 -2.68
CA LEU A 306 -8.36 16.14 -1.84
C LEU A 306 -8.12 17.33 -0.91
N THR A 307 -8.33 18.57 -1.35
CA THR A 307 -8.20 19.76 -0.49
C THR A 307 -9.29 19.81 0.59
N SER A 308 -10.48 19.27 0.30
CA SER A 308 -11.53 19.13 1.30
C SER A 308 -11.24 18.01 2.31
N ALA A 309 -10.67 16.89 1.83
CA ALA A 309 -10.50 15.64 2.57
C ALA A 309 -9.23 15.62 3.43
N PHE A 310 -8.21 16.42 3.11
CA PHE A 310 -6.93 16.41 3.83
C PHE A 310 -6.51 17.79 4.32
N GLU A 311 -5.87 17.80 5.49
CA GLU A 311 -5.13 18.93 6.03
C GLU A 311 -3.71 18.51 6.37
N LEU A 312 -2.76 19.44 6.33
CA LEU A 312 -1.35 19.15 6.59
C LEU A 312 -0.64 20.26 7.37
N THR A 313 0.47 19.90 8.01
CA THR A 313 1.34 20.84 8.72
C THR A 313 2.23 21.61 7.74
N GLU A 314 2.79 22.73 8.17
CA GLU A 314 3.97 23.28 7.47
C GLU A 314 5.13 22.27 7.49
N PRO A 315 5.87 22.15 6.37
CA PRO A 315 6.98 21.22 6.25
C PRO A 315 8.10 21.49 7.24
N THR A 316 8.86 20.46 7.58
CA THR A 316 10.13 20.60 8.29
C THR A 316 11.14 19.55 7.86
N SER A 317 12.42 19.74 8.20
CA SER A 317 13.47 18.76 8.04
C SER A 317 14.16 18.49 9.38
N LEU A 318 14.96 17.42 9.45
CA LEU A 318 15.72 17.13 10.67
C LEU A 318 16.69 18.26 11.03
N GLU A 319 17.27 18.90 10.02
CA GLU A 319 18.18 20.03 10.22
C GLU A 319 17.47 21.23 10.84
N ILE A 320 16.28 21.59 10.34
CA ILE A 320 15.50 22.70 10.89
C ILE A 320 15.05 22.39 12.33
N GLU A 321 14.56 21.17 12.60
CA GLU A 321 14.12 20.82 13.97
C GLU A 321 15.26 20.85 14.98
N GLU A 322 16.48 20.46 14.60
CA GLU A 322 17.65 20.55 15.47
C GLU A 322 18.07 22.01 15.71
N VAL A 323 17.93 22.91 14.73
CA VAL A 323 18.19 24.34 14.95
C VAL A 323 17.16 24.96 15.91
N ILE A 324 15.89 24.56 15.79
CA ILE A 324 14.80 25.05 16.66
C ILE A 324 14.98 24.56 18.09
N ASP A 325 15.23 23.26 18.26
CA ASP A 325 15.37 22.61 19.56
C ASP A 325 16.21 21.33 19.40
N ASN A 326 17.53 21.49 19.54
CA ASN A 326 18.46 20.39 19.75
C ASN A 326 18.44 20.04 21.24
N PRO A 327 17.70 19.02 21.68
CA PRO A 327 17.60 18.74 23.10
C PRO A 327 19.00 18.51 23.66
N HIS A 328 19.41 19.36 24.61
CA HIS A 328 20.57 19.06 25.42
C HIS A 328 20.37 17.68 26.04
N ASN A 329 21.42 16.85 26.04
CA ASN A 329 21.50 15.66 26.90
C ASN A 329 21.47 16.13 28.37
N GLN A 330 20.33 16.63 28.85
CA GLN A 330 20.06 16.62 30.25
C GLN A 330 19.74 15.17 30.57
N ASN A 331 20.59 14.56 31.40
CA ASN A 331 20.23 13.41 32.19
C ASN A 331 19.00 13.81 33.03
N THR A 332 17.81 13.83 32.44
CA THR A 332 16.57 14.00 33.18
C THR A 332 16.34 12.70 33.91
N VAL A 333 16.83 12.66 35.14
CA VAL A 333 16.59 11.59 36.11
C VAL A 333 15.08 11.47 36.40
N HIS A 334 14.21 12.40 35.99
CA HIS A 334 12.77 12.33 36.22
C HIS A 334 11.96 12.62 34.96
N GLY A 335 11.37 11.56 34.39
CA GLY A 335 10.41 11.61 33.29
C GLY A 335 10.70 10.52 32.27
N TYR A 336 10.26 9.29 32.55
CA TYR A 336 10.25 8.23 31.54
C TYR A 336 9.40 8.69 30.35
N THR A 337 10.01 9.26 29.30
CA THR A 337 9.38 9.15 27.98
C THR A 337 9.32 7.67 27.69
N THR A 338 8.15 7.06 27.85
CA THR A 338 7.89 5.67 27.51
C THR A 338 7.99 5.54 26.00
N TYR A 339 9.21 5.29 25.51
CA TYR A 339 9.41 4.86 24.13
C TYR A 339 8.74 3.51 23.96
N ASN A 340 8.04 3.28 22.84
CA ASN A 340 7.52 1.95 22.57
C ASN A 340 8.68 1.06 22.10
N GLU A 341 9.30 0.34 23.05
CA GLU A 341 10.42 -0.58 22.79
C GLU A 341 10.05 -1.72 21.84
N GLU A 342 8.76 -1.98 21.61
CA GLU A 342 8.32 -3.02 20.68
C GLU A 342 8.51 -2.60 19.21
N LYS A 343 8.54 -1.30 18.92
CA LYS A 343 8.76 -0.79 17.57
C LYS A 343 10.25 -0.65 17.29
N HIS A 344 10.76 -1.49 16.40
CA HIS A 344 12.17 -1.42 16.01
C HIS A 344 12.40 -1.73 14.54
N PHE A 345 13.53 -1.24 14.06
CA PHE A 345 14.01 -1.50 12.73
C PHE A 345 15.53 -1.71 12.75
N GLU A 346 16.06 -2.24 11.65
CA GLU A 346 17.48 -2.52 11.49
C GLU A 346 17.96 -1.97 10.14
N ILE A 347 18.73 -0.88 10.19
CA ILE A 347 19.43 -0.33 9.00
C ILE A 347 20.82 -0.96 8.86
N ILE A 348 21.51 -1.16 9.98
CA ILE A 348 22.83 -1.79 10.06
C ILE A 348 22.61 -3.22 10.55
N GLU A 349 23.17 -4.20 9.83
CA GLU A 349 23.01 -5.62 10.14
C GLU A 349 23.37 -5.92 11.61
N GLY A 350 22.46 -6.58 12.33
CA GLY A 350 22.58 -6.92 13.75
C GLY A 350 22.24 -5.79 14.73
N LEU A 351 22.08 -4.54 14.28
CA LEU A 351 21.80 -3.39 15.14
C LEU A 351 20.31 -3.03 15.17
N LYS A 352 19.61 -3.53 16.18
CA LYS A 352 18.21 -3.14 16.44
C LYS A 352 18.14 -1.71 16.98
N THR A 353 17.39 -0.88 16.29
CA THR A 353 17.15 0.53 16.67
C THR A 353 15.68 0.72 17.04
N VAL A 354 15.42 1.30 18.21
CA VAL A 354 14.05 1.67 18.64
C VAL A 354 13.54 2.81 17.76
N TYR A 355 12.33 2.64 17.22
CA TYR A 355 11.76 3.56 16.24
C TYR A 355 11.61 4.98 16.78
N ASP A 356 10.98 5.10 17.95
CA ASP A 356 10.57 6.38 18.52
C ASP A 356 11.76 7.25 18.95
N SER A 357 12.93 6.67 19.20
CA SER A 357 14.17 7.39 19.55
C SER A 357 15.04 7.75 18.33
N SER A 358 14.71 7.21 17.15
CA SER A 358 15.42 7.47 15.91
C SER A 358 15.07 8.84 15.31
N ALA A 359 15.79 9.24 14.25
CA ALA A 359 15.47 10.46 13.49
C ALA A 359 14.03 10.46 12.94
N PHE A 360 13.50 9.29 12.57
CA PHE A 360 12.12 9.13 12.10
C PHE A 360 11.12 9.49 13.22
N GLY A 361 11.24 8.83 14.38
CA GLY A 361 10.40 9.08 15.54
C GLY A 361 10.47 10.53 16.06
N LYS A 362 11.66 11.15 16.03
CA LYS A 362 11.85 12.56 16.40
C LYS A 362 11.07 13.51 15.49
N ILE A 363 11.19 13.37 14.16
CA ILE A 363 10.44 14.21 13.21
C ILE A 363 8.94 14.00 13.38
N GLU A 364 8.49 12.75 13.50
CA GLU A 364 7.08 12.44 13.71
C GLU A 364 6.53 13.07 14.98
N LYS A 365 7.27 13.01 16.10
CA LYS A 365 6.87 13.64 17.36
C LYS A 365 6.68 15.15 17.19
N ARG A 366 7.62 15.83 16.51
CA ARG A 366 7.54 17.28 16.23
C ARG A 366 6.34 17.61 15.33
N LEU A 367 6.13 16.87 14.26
CA LEU A 367 5.00 17.08 13.36
C LEU A 367 3.65 16.77 14.04
N ASN A 368 3.63 15.80 14.97
CA ASN A 368 2.40 15.35 15.62
C ASN A 368 1.77 16.40 16.53
N VAL A 369 2.57 17.29 17.12
CA VAL A 369 2.09 18.39 17.98
C VAL A 369 1.73 19.66 17.22
N ARG A 370 2.05 19.73 15.91
CA ARG A 370 1.69 20.89 15.05
C ARG A 370 0.26 20.80 14.55
N ASP A 371 -0.37 21.95 14.41
CA ASP A 371 -1.67 22.06 13.77
C ASP A 371 -1.58 21.78 12.27
N CYS A 372 -2.59 21.09 11.74
CA CYS A 372 -2.77 20.92 10.32
C CYS A 372 -3.70 22.02 9.78
N LYS A 373 -3.47 22.44 8.53
CA LYS A 373 -4.30 23.40 7.81
C LYS A 373 -4.72 22.83 6.46
N LYS A 374 -5.87 23.26 5.97
CA LYS A 374 -6.30 22.94 4.60
C LYS A 374 -5.50 23.75 3.60
N ILE A 375 -5.27 23.17 2.42
CA ILE A 375 -4.73 23.90 1.26
C ILE A 375 -5.84 24.77 0.67
N SER A 376 -5.54 26.06 0.46
CA SER A 376 -6.42 26.95 -0.31
C SER A 376 -6.24 26.71 -1.80
N ASN A 377 -7.33 26.83 -2.56
CA ASN A 377 -7.31 26.77 -4.03
C ASN A 377 -7.05 28.14 -4.69
N GLU A 378 -6.70 29.16 -3.90
CA GLU A 378 -6.39 30.52 -4.36
C GLU A 378 -5.01 30.65 -4.98
#